data_AF-A0A2D5EUC9-F1
#
_entry.id   AF-A0A2D5EUC9-F1
#
_cell.length_a   1.000
_cell.length_b   1.000
_cell.length_c   1.000
_cell.angle_alpha   90.00
_cell.angle_beta   90.00
_cell.angle_gamma   90.00
#
_symmetry.space_group_name_H-M   'P 1'
#
loop_
_entity.id
_entity.type
_entity.pdbx_description
1 polymer ?
#
loop_
_entity_poly.entity_id
_entity_poly.type
_entity_poly.pdbx_seq_one_letter_code
_entity_poly.pdbx_strand_id
1 'polypeptide(L)'
;MRWWGRHEVSGAGLRARVGATTLHCEHGPNEWVIRWVRDGEPGDTTVELGPGEPPEDGEVVRAVVNEVGDTLELGPRLADRSVVARPVTPLRLPVGQRVALHVGSPLWIVIRLPDGVELAELPLVVPPETWFGPSTVEGELCYASRTHAAADLSEMPVRPNRAVTRVTLINRGKTAVDVERLRLPVPRLRLGLDEASGRLVTEALEMERGEDEEATVRVRELPAGAEVLAAPREVARDSWRHKLGALWA
;
A
#
# COMPACT_ATOMS: atom_id res chain seq x y z
N MET A 1 11.17 14.24 2.08
CA MET A 1 10.41 15.03 3.07
C MET A 1 9.54 14.08 3.88
N ARG A 2 9.75 14.03 5.19
CA ARG A 2 9.01 13.17 6.13
C ARG A 2 7.81 13.96 6.66
N TRP A 3 6.64 13.73 6.07
CA TRP A 3 5.36 14.35 6.47
C TRP A 3 4.49 13.40 7.31
N TRP A 4 4.85 12.12 7.37
CA TRP A 4 4.30 11.16 8.32
C TRP A 4 4.81 11.45 9.74
N GLY A 5 3.95 11.29 10.73
CA GLY A 5 4.27 11.53 12.13
C GLY A 5 3.25 12.43 12.82
N ARG A 6 3.69 13.05 13.91
CA ARG A 6 2.85 13.90 14.78
C ARG A 6 2.76 15.32 14.23
N HIS A 7 1.56 15.88 14.30
CA HIS A 7 1.24 17.22 13.84
C HIS A 7 0.34 17.93 14.83
N GLU A 8 0.68 19.18 15.12
CA GLU A 8 -0.17 20.06 15.90
C GLU A 8 -1.31 20.59 15.01
N VAL A 9 -2.50 20.71 15.60
CA VAL A 9 -3.73 21.16 14.96
C VAL A 9 -4.23 22.37 15.71
N SER A 10 -4.07 23.54 15.10
CA SER A 10 -4.38 24.83 15.70
C SER A 10 -5.35 25.64 14.84
N GLY A 11 -6.26 26.40 15.47
CA GLY A 11 -7.06 27.42 14.80
C GLY A 11 -7.87 26.89 13.61
N ALA A 12 -7.43 27.19 12.39
CA ALA A 12 -8.07 26.77 11.14
C ALA A 12 -8.05 25.25 10.86
N GLY A 13 -7.41 24.46 11.73
CA GLY A 13 -7.22 23.02 11.54
C GLY A 13 -5.98 22.69 10.70
N LEU A 14 -5.74 21.40 10.50
CA LEU A 14 -4.62 20.87 9.72
C LEU A 14 -5.13 20.34 8.39
N ARG A 15 -4.69 20.96 7.29
CA ARG A 15 -4.97 20.52 5.92
C ARG A 15 -3.77 19.74 5.37
N ALA A 16 -4.02 18.55 4.82
CA ALA A 16 -3.05 17.77 4.08
C ALA A 16 -3.55 17.44 2.68
N ARG A 17 -2.79 17.79 1.65
CA ARG A 17 -2.98 17.34 0.27
C ARG A 17 -1.93 16.30 -0.06
N VAL A 18 -2.36 15.10 -0.43
CA VAL A 18 -1.50 13.95 -0.74
C VAL A 18 -1.94 13.34 -2.06
N GLY A 19 -1.27 13.74 -3.13
CA GLY A 19 -1.69 13.46 -4.50
C GLY A 19 -3.12 13.93 -4.74
N ALA A 20 -4.00 13.00 -5.11
CA ALA A 20 -5.39 13.28 -5.42
C ALA A 20 -6.31 13.42 -4.19
N THR A 21 -5.81 13.19 -2.97
CA THR A 21 -6.62 13.27 -1.74
C THR A 21 -6.29 14.55 -0.98
N THR A 22 -7.31 15.34 -0.66
CA THR A 22 -7.21 16.43 0.32
C THR A 22 -7.97 16.00 1.57
N LEU A 23 -7.33 16.06 2.74
CA LEU A 23 -7.96 15.88 4.03
C LEU A 23 -7.75 17.10 4.91
N HIS A 24 -8.66 17.28 5.85
CA HIS A 24 -8.60 18.31 6.87
C HIS A 24 -8.99 17.71 8.21
N CYS A 25 -8.26 18.08 9.25
CA CYS A 25 -8.50 17.66 10.62
C CYS A 25 -8.68 18.90 11.48
N GLU A 26 -9.77 18.94 12.22
CA GLU A 26 -10.06 19.96 13.23
C GLU A 26 -10.60 19.30 14.49
N HIS A 27 -10.57 20.03 15.59
CA HIS A 27 -11.10 19.55 16.85
C HIS A 27 -11.94 20.62 17.54
N GLY A 28 -12.90 20.16 18.33
CA GLY A 28 -13.67 20.96 19.28
C GLY A 28 -13.43 20.45 20.70
N PRO A 29 -14.20 20.89 21.70
CA PRO A 29 -13.92 20.56 23.11
C PRO A 29 -13.82 19.05 23.43
N ASN A 30 -14.61 18.21 22.76
CA ASN A 30 -14.70 16.76 23.03
C ASN A 30 -14.74 15.91 21.74
N GLU A 31 -14.34 16.46 20.60
CA GLU A 31 -14.40 15.72 19.35
C GLU A 31 -13.31 16.12 18.36
N TRP A 32 -12.97 15.16 17.50
CA TRP A 32 -12.22 15.37 16.28
C TRP A 32 -13.14 15.24 15.09
N VAL A 33 -13.01 16.17 14.14
CA VAL A 33 -13.70 16.14 12.85
C VAL A 33 -12.64 16.00 11.77
N ILE A 34 -12.79 14.94 10.97
CA ILE A 34 -11.88 14.60 9.88
C ILE A 34 -12.69 14.60 8.60
N ARG A 35 -12.34 15.50 7.67
CA ARG A 35 -12.99 15.64 6.36
C ARG A 35 -12.02 15.30 5.26
N TRP A 36 -12.49 14.66 4.19
CA TRP A 36 -11.65 14.44 3.02
C TRP A 36 -12.43 14.37 1.72
N VAL A 37 -11.74 14.74 0.65
CA VAL A 37 -12.22 14.66 -0.73
C VAL A 37 -11.12 14.08 -1.62
N ARG A 38 -11.55 13.46 -2.72
CA ARG A 38 -10.67 12.92 -3.76
C ARG A 38 -11.02 13.53 -5.11
N ASP A 39 -10.55 14.76 -5.32
CA ASP A 39 -10.84 15.61 -6.46
C ASP A 39 -9.59 15.95 -7.30
N GLY A 40 -8.39 15.60 -6.82
CA GLY A 40 -7.15 15.85 -7.54
C GLY A 40 -6.91 14.90 -8.71
N GLU A 41 -5.95 15.25 -9.56
CA GLU A 41 -5.67 14.50 -10.78
C GLU A 41 -5.08 13.10 -10.49
N PRO A 42 -5.54 12.04 -11.19
CA PRO A 42 -4.90 10.74 -11.13
C PRO A 42 -3.46 10.84 -11.60
N GLY A 43 -2.51 10.65 -10.69
CA GLY A 43 -1.10 10.80 -11.03
C GLY A 43 -0.37 11.78 -10.13
N ASP A 44 -1.10 12.73 -9.52
CA ASP A 44 -0.55 13.78 -8.66
C ASP A 44 0.35 13.17 -7.56
N THR A 45 1.54 13.76 -7.43
CA THR A 45 2.57 13.36 -6.46
C THR A 45 2.81 14.45 -5.41
N THR A 46 2.04 15.53 -5.46
CA THR A 46 2.14 16.67 -4.56
C THR A 46 1.86 16.24 -3.13
N VAL A 47 2.67 16.74 -2.19
CA VAL A 47 2.41 16.65 -0.77
C VAL A 47 2.51 18.05 -0.18
N GLU A 48 1.40 18.55 0.34
CA GLU A 48 1.32 19.82 1.04
C GLU A 48 0.68 19.58 2.40
N LEU A 49 1.24 20.17 3.44
CA LEU A 49 0.74 20.06 4.81
C LEU A 49 0.88 21.41 5.50
N GLY A 50 -0.20 21.85 6.15
CA GLY A 50 -0.20 23.09 6.91
C GLY A 50 -1.59 23.50 7.38
N PRO A 51 -1.72 24.67 8.01
CA PRO A 51 -3.03 25.22 8.32
C PRO A 51 -3.80 25.54 7.05
N GLY A 52 -5.11 25.32 7.07
CA GLY A 52 -5.96 25.63 5.91
C GLY A 52 -7.40 25.26 6.16
N GLU A 53 -8.28 25.74 5.29
CA GLU A 53 -9.71 25.48 5.40
C GLU A 53 -10.06 24.03 5.00
N PRO A 54 -11.14 23.47 5.56
CA PRO A 54 -11.66 22.17 5.14
C PRO A 54 -12.11 22.21 3.67
N PRO A 55 -12.10 21.05 2.97
CA PRO A 55 -12.77 20.97 1.68
C PRO A 55 -14.28 21.26 1.84
N GLU A 56 -14.87 21.95 0.86
CA GLU A 56 -16.29 22.34 0.90
C GLU A 56 -17.22 21.11 0.94
N ASP A 57 -16.89 20.09 0.14
CA ASP A 57 -17.59 18.81 0.08
C ASP A 57 -16.65 17.67 0.44
N GLY A 58 -17.20 16.54 0.87
CA GLY A 58 -16.42 15.33 1.12
C GLY A 58 -17.05 14.36 2.10
N GLU A 59 -16.35 13.26 2.32
CA GLU A 59 -16.65 12.34 3.41
C GLU A 59 -16.19 12.97 4.73
N VAL A 60 -16.91 12.63 5.81
CA VAL A 60 -16.61 13.14 7.14
C VAL A 60 -16.72 12.03 8.17
N VAL A 61 -15.74 12.00 9.07
CA VAL A 61 -15.77 11.21 10.30
C VAL A 61 -15.74 12.17 11.48
N ARG A 62 -16.63 11.94 12.44
CA ARG A 62 -16.64 12.61 13.74
C ARG A 62 -16.35 11.59 14.82
N ALA A 63 -15.28 11.80 15.57
CA ALA A 63 -14.84 10.93 16.65
C ALA A 63 -14.93 11.68 17.98
N VAL A 64 -15.78 11.21 18.89
CA VAL A 64 -15.92 11.77 20.24
C VAL A 64 -14.84 11.16 21.13
N VAL A 65 -14.13 12.01 21.87
CA VAL A 65 -13.01 11.61 22.73
C VAL A 65 -13.13 12.27 24.10
N ASN A 66 -12.59 11.64 25.14
CA ASN A 66 -12.70 12.14 26.52
C ASN A 66 -11.79 13.35 26.80
N GLU A 67 -10.60 13.35 26.23
CA GLU A 67 -9.63 14.44 26.32
C GLU A 67 -9.19 14.80 24.90
N VAL A 68 -9.47 16.04 24.50
CA VAL A 68 -9.00 16.58 23.23
C VAL A 68 -7.70 17.32 23.49
N GLY A 69 -6.61 16.84 22.90
CA GLY A 69 -5.38 17.60 22.74
C GLY A 69 -5.31 18.25 21.35
N ASP A 70 -4.30 19.10 21.15
CA ASP A 70 -4.08 19.80 19.88
C ASP A 70 -3.16 19.02 18.93
N THR A 71 -3.04 17.70 19.08
CA THR A 71 -2.07 16.90 18.30
C THR A 71 -2.71 15.62 17.79
N LEU A 72 -2.41 15.30 16.53
CA LEU A 72 -2.71 14.02 15.91
C LEU A 72 -1.46 13.40 15.28
N GLU A 73 -1.53 12.13 14.94
CA GLU A 73 -0.50 11.42 14.20
C GLU A 73 -1.06 10.94 12.86
N LEU A 74 -0.39 11.31 11.78
CA LEU A 74 -0.63 10.80 10.44
C LEU A 74 0.35 9.67 10.16
N GLY A 75 -0.16 8.46 9.97
CA GLY A 75 0.65 7.28 9.66
C GLY A 75 0.23 6.63 8.34
N PRO A 76 1.18 6.11 7.55
CA PRO A 76 0.83 5.31 6.39
C PRO A 76 0.43 3.89 6.81
N ARG A 77 -0.44 3.26 6.04
CA ARG A 77 -0.79 1.85 6.19
C ARG A 77 -0.96 1.21 4.81
N LEU A 78 -0.53 -0.04 4.66
CA LEU A 78 -0.75 -0.78 3.40
C LEU A 78 -2.24 -1.04 3.17
N ALA A 79 -2.63 -1.48 1.97
CA ALA A 79 -4.02 -1.87 1.70
C ALA A 79 -4.53 -2.96 2.65
N ASP A 80 -5.84 -2.97 2.90
CA ASP A 80 -6.54 -3.97 3.72
C ASP A 80 -6.80 -5.29 3.00
N ARG A 81 -6.48 -5.37 1.69
CA ARG A 81 -6.62 -6.56 0.85
C ARG A 81 -5.37 -6.81 0.01
N SER A 82 -5.22 -8.05 -0.45
CA SER A 82 -4.21 -8.42 -1.45
C SER A 82 -4.30 -7.53 -2.70
N VAL A 83 -3.15 -7.26 -3.33
CA VAL A 83 -3.06 -6.47 -4.58
C VAL A 83 -2.66 -7.37 -5.73
N VAL A 84 -3.43 -7.32 -6.82
CA VAL A 84 -3.16 -8.02 -8.07
C VAL A 84 -2.51 -7.07 -9.05
N ALA A 85 -1.28 -7.39 -9.47
CA ALA A 85 -0.57 -6.66 -10.50
C ALA A 85 -0.52 -7.44 -11.81
N ARG A 86 -0.50 -6.71 -12.92
CA ARG A 86 -0.31 -7.25 -14.26
C ARG A 86 0.98 -6.69 -14.84
N PRO A 87 1.89 -7.51 -15.38
CA PRO A 87 2.95 -7.03 -16.25
C PRO A 87 2.35 -6.23 -17.42
N VAL A 88 3.06 -5.21 -17.92
CA VAL A 88 2.63 -4.45 -19.12
C VAL A 88 2.49 -5.41 -20.32
N THR A 89 3.47 -6.29 -20.46
CA THR A 89 3.48 -7.38 -21.43
C THR A 89 3.55 -8.70 -20.67
N PRO A 90 2.68 -9.68 -20.96
CA PRO A 90 2.75 -11.00 -20.34
C PRO A 90 4.17 -11.54 -20.38
N LEU A 91 4.65 -11.99 -19.23
CA LEU A 91 6.02 -12.46 -19.08
C LEU A 91 6.02 -13.98 -19.17
N ARG A 92 6.78 -14.54 -20.12
CA ARG A 92 7.10 -15.97 -20.10
C ARG A 92 8.36 -16.19 -19.27
N LEU A 93 8.27 -16.98 -18.20
CA LEU A 93 9.38 -17.33 -17.32
C LEU A 93 9.85 -18.78 -17.62
N PRO A 94 10.99 -18.97 -18.32
CA PRO A 94 11.50 -20.30 -18.66
C PRO A 94 11.97 -21.08 -17.43
N VAL A 95 12.16 -22.39 -17.62
CA VAL A 95 12.67 -23.29 -16.57
C VAL A 95 14.08 -22.86 -16.12
N GLY A 96 14.31 -22.88 -14.82
CA GLY A 96 15.58 -22.51 -14.19
C GLY A 96 15.83 -21.00 -14.13
N GLN A 97 14.93 -20.19 -14.67
CA GLN A 97 15.10 -18.73 -14.72
C GLN A 97 14.53 -18.05 -13.48
N ARG A 98 15.10 -16.87 -13.19
CA ARG A 98 14.72 -15.97 -12.12
C ARG A 98 14.65 -14.54 -12.65
N VAL A 99 13.60 -13.82 -12.27
CA VAL A 99 13.41 -12.41 -12.63
C VAL A 99 12.90 -11.62 -11.42
N ALA A 100 13.22 -10.33 -11.36
CA ALA A 100 12.66 -9.41 -10.37
C ALA A 100 11.72 -8.41 -11.06
N LEU A 101 10.60 -8.12 -10.41
CA LEU A 101 9.62 -7.13 -10.81
C LEU A 101 9.36 -6.18 -9.64
N HIS A 102 8.93 -4.97 -9.93
CA HIS A 102 8.56 -3.95 -8.96
C HIS A 102 7.08 -3.62 -9.14
N VAL A 103 6.33 -3.67 -8.04
CA VAL A 103 4.87 -3.51 -8.04
C VAL A 103 4.47 -2.43 -7.05
N GLY A 104 3.67 -1.47 -7.51
CA GLY A 104 3.18 -0.36 -6.68
C GLY A 104 1.83 -0.68 -6.04
N SER A 105 1.77 -0.78 -4.73
CA SER A 105 0.55 -0.99 -3.96
C SER A 105 0.01 0.32 -3.39
N PRO A 106 -1.31 0.57 -3.44
CA PRO A 106 -1.92 1.77 -2.86
C PRO A 106 -1.76 1.81 -1.33
N LEU A 107 -1.73 3.03 -0.79
CA LEU A 107 -1.63 3.30 0.64
C LEU A 107 -2.88 3.95 1.21
N TRP A 108 -3.08 3.66 2.48
CA TRP A 108 -4.05 4.27 3.37
C TRP A 108 -3.30 5.24 4.27
N ILE A 109 -4.03 6.24 4.73
CA ILE A 109 -3.63 7.09 5.83
C ILE A 109 -4.47 6.72 7.04
N VAL A 110 -3.80 6.59 8.18
CA VAL A 110 -4.43 6.40 9.48
C VAL A 110 -4.16 7.64 10.30
N ILE A 111 -5.21 8.14 10.94
CA ILE A 111 -5.18 9.33 11.78
C ILE A 111 -5.43 8.85 13.20
N ARG A 112 -4.48 9.14 14.09
CA ARG A 112 -4.52 8.69 15.49
C ARG A 112 -4.28 9.83 16.46
N LEU A 113 -4.71 9.64 17.69
CA LEU A 113 -4.21 10.41 18.83
C LEU A 113 -2.78 9.97 19.21
N PRO A 114 -2.01 10.81 19.93
CA PRO A 114 -0.64 10.48 20.33
C PRO A 114 -0.49 9.25 21.23
N ASP A 115 -1.57 8.84 21.90
CA ASP A 115 -1.67 7.64 22.73
C ASP A 115 -2.00 6.36 21.94
N GLY A 116 -2.24 6.50 20.62
CA GLY A 116 -2.48 5.39 19.69
C GLY A 116 -3.94 5.14 19.35
N VAL A 117 -4.91 5.87 19.93
CA VAL A 117 -6.33 5.72 19.57
C VAL A 117 -6.55 6.11 18.11
N GLU A 118 -7.05 5.19 17.29
CA GLU A 118 -7.34 5.45 15.87
C GLU A 118 -8.67 6.19 15.72
N LEU A 119 -8.63 7.36 15.09
CA LEU A 119 -9.80 8.20 14.84
C LEU A 119 -10.44 7.91 13.49
N ALA A 120 -9.60 7.73 12.46
CA ALA A 120 -10.04 7.42 11.11
C ALA A 120 -8.95 6.69 10.32
N GLU A 121 -9.40 5.97 9.30
CA GLU A 121 -8.56 5.35 8.30
C GLU A 121 -9.23 5.50 6.94
N LEU A 122 -8.47 5.91 5.92
CA LEU A 122 -8.98 6.09 4.56
C LEU A 122 -7.92 5.81 3.48
N PRO A 123 -8.33 5.33 2.29
CA PRO A 123 -7.42 5.19 1.16
C PRO A 123 -7.01 6.55 0.59
N LEU A 124 -5.71 6.73 0.32
CA LEU A 124 -5.17 7.89 -0.41
C LEU A 124 -5.46 7.82 -1.92
N VAL A 125 -5.86 6.64 -2.41
CA VAL A 125 -6.39 6.41 -3.75
C VAL A 125 -7.34 5.21 -3.67
N VAL A 126 -8.56 5.34 -4.18
CA VAL A 126 -9.51 4.21 -4.21
C VAL A 126 -9.03 3.22 -5.27
N PRO A 127 -8.53 2.04 -4.87
CA PRO A 127 -8.09 1.05 -5.85
C PRO A 127 -9.32 0.36 -6.45
N PRO A 128 -9.31 0.05 -7.76
CA PRO A 128 -10.35 -0.80 -8.33
C PRO A 128 -10.35 -2.17 -7.68
N GLU A 129 -11.52 -2.70 -7.36
CA GLU A 129 -11.66 -4.08 -6.91
C GLU A 129 -11.47 -5.06 -8.07
N THR A 130 -10.96 -6.24 -7.77
CA THR A 130 -10.79 -7.32 -8.73
C THR A 130 -10.90 -8.67 -8.04
N TRP A 131 -11.32 -9.68 -8.78
CA TRP A 131 -11.40 -11.05 -8.30
C TRP A 131 -10.17 -11.84 -8.75
N PHE A 132 -9.50 -12.52 -7.82
CA PHE A 132 -8.35 -13.37 -8.11
C PHE A 132 -8.65 -14.82 -7.75
N GLY A 133 -8.69 -15.71 -8.74
CA GLY A 133 -8.92 -17.13 -8.54
C GLY A 133 -9.24 -17.86 -9.84
N PRO A 134 -9.32 -19.20 -9.81
CA PRO A 134 -9.64 -20.03 -10.97
C PRO A 134 -11.08 -19.87 -11.47
N SER A 135 -12.01 -19.39 -10.64
CA SER A 135 -13.40 -19.15 -11.02
C SER A 135 -13.99 -17.96 -10.27
N THR A 136 -15.23 -17.58 -10.56
CA THR A 136 -15.96 -16.53 -9.81
C THR A 136 -16.47 -16.99 -8.44
N VAL A 137 -16.40 -18.30 -8.15
CA VAL A 137 -16.82 -18.90 -6.88
C VAL A 137 -15.60 -19.22 -6.01
N GLU A 138 -14.51 -19.66 -6.64
CA GLU A 138 -13.25 -20.00 -5.98
C GLU A 138 -12.23 -18.89 -6.25
N GLY A 139 -11.95 -18.08 -5.23
CA GLY A 139 -11.01 -16.97 -5.33
C GLY A 139 -11.06 -16.04 -4.13
N GLU A 140 -10.46 -14.88 -4.28
CA GLU A 140 -10.36 -13.84 -3.25
C GLU A 140 -10.62 -12.47 -3.87
N LEU A 141 -11.40 -11.64 -3.17
CA LEU A 141 -11.55 -10.22 -3.51
C LEU A 141 -10.24 -9.48 -3.20
N CYS A 142 -9.67 -8.88 -4.23
CA CYS A 142 -8.40 -8.18 -4.19
C CYS A 142 -8.55 -6.77 -4.76
N TYR A 143 -7.48 -5.99 -4.71
CA TYR A 143 -7.36 -4.74 -5.43
C TYR A 143 -6.53 -4.88 -6.70
N ALA A 144 -6.95 -4.27 -7.80
CA ALA A 144 -6.13 -4.15 -8.99
C ALA A 144 -5.09 -3.04 -8.83
N SER A 145 -3.81 -3.37 -9.03
CA SER A 145 -2.77 -2.36 -9.18
C SER A 145 -2.97 -1.65 -10.53
N ARG A 146 -3.17 -0.32 -10.49
CA ARG A 146 -3.12 0.54 -11.68
C ARG A 146 -1.70 0.73 -12.22
N THR A 147 -0.69 0.51 -11.37
CA THR A 147 0.72 0.53 -11.76
C THR A 147 1.10 -0.87 -12.21
N HIS A 148 1.52 -1.01 -13.46
CA HIS A 148 2.01 -2.27 -14.00
C HIS A 148 3.21 -2.79 -13.19
N ALA A 149 3.44 -4.11 -13.25
CA ALA A 149 4.68 -4.69 -12.74
C ALA A 149 5.83 -4.30 -13.68
N ALA A 150 6.76 -3.48 -13.20
CA ALA A 150 7.90 -2.98 -13.96
C ALA A 150 9.15 -3.84 -13.69
N ALA A 151 9.95 -4.10 -14.72
CA ALA A 151 11.21 -4.83 -14.53
C ALA A 151 12.27 -3.92 -13.88
N ASP A 152 12.36 -2.67 -14.35
CA ASP A 152 13.25 -1.66 -13.77
C ASP A 152 12.49 -0.78 -12.78
N LEU A 153 13.10 -0.54 -11.61
CA LEU A 153 12.55 0.37 -10.61
C LEU A 153 12.55 1.82 -11.09
N SER A 154 13.48 2.20 -11.97
CA SER A 154 13.56 3.58 -12.50
C SER A 154 12.35 3.95 -13.36
N GLU A 155 11.64 2.97 -13.92
CA GLU A 155 10.41 3.18 -14.68
C GLU A 155 9.21 3.54 -13.78
N MET A 156 9.34 3.33 -12.47
CA MET A 156 8.28 3.66 -11.52
C MET A 156 8.48 5.06 -10.95
N PRO A 157 7.53 6.00 -11.10
CA PRO A 157 7.63 7.29 -10.41
C PRO A 157 7.57 7.11 -8.89
N VAL A 158 8.24 8.00 -8.16
CA VAL A 158 8.09 8.10 -6.71
C VAL A 158 6.70 8.67 -6.42
N ARG A 159 5.90 8.00 -5.60
CA ARG A 159 4.52 8.39 -5.30
C ARG A 159 4.29 8.38 -3.80
N PRO A 160 3.73 9.46 -3.21
CA PRO A 160 3.49 9.52 -1.75
C PRO A 160 2.36 8.61 -1.29
N ASN A 161 1.51 8.16 -2.21
CA ASN A 161 0.33 7.32 -1.96
C ASN A 161 0.51 5.86 -2.39
N ARG A 162 1.74 5.43 -2.72
CA ARG A 162 2.03 4.03 -3.09
C ARG A 162 3.33 3.54 -2.48
N ALA A 163 3.33 2.30 -2.03
CA ALA A 163 4.54 1.57 -1.64
C ALA A 163 4.96 0.61 -2.75
N VAL A 164 6.27 0.46 -2.94
CA VAL A 164 6.84 -0.48 -3.92
C VAL A 164 7.22 -1.79 -3.24
N THR A 165 6.72 -2.89 -3.77
CA THR A 165 7.15 -4.25 -3.41
C THR A 165 8.03 -4.81 -4.52
N ARG A 166 9.25 -5.23 -4.18
CA ARG A 166 10.09 -6.01 -5.09
C ARG A 166 9.68 -7.47 -5.02
N VAL A 167 9.29 -8.05 -6.15
CA VAL A 167 8.84 -9.44 -6.28
C VAL A 167 9.83 -10.20 -7.15
N THR A 168 10.49 -11.20 -6.58
CA THR A 168 11.35 -12.12 -7.33
C THR A 168 10.56 -13.37 -7.70
N LEU A 169 10.46 -13.66 -8.99
CA LEU A 169 9.85 -14.85 -9.54
C LEU A 169 10.93 -15.88 -9.87
N ILE A 170 10.77 -17.13 -9.44
CA ILE A 170 11.71 -18.22 -9.69
C ILE A 170 10.93 -19.42 -10.22
N ASN A 171 11.34 -19.95 -11.38
CA ASN A 171 10.74 -21.16 -11.94
C ASN A 171 11.69 -22.36 -11.79
N ARG A 172 11.43 -23.21 -10.79
CA ARG A 172 12.10 -24.51 -10.61
C ARG A 172 11.25 -25.69 -11.08
N GLY A 173 10.17 -25.42 -11.82
CA GLY A 173 9.31 -26.45 -12.39
C GLY A 173 9.91 -27.10 -13.64
N LYS A 174 9.13 -27.99 -14.26
CA LYS A 174 9.54 -28.73 -15.48
C LYS A 174 9.15 -28.03 -16.79
N THR A 175 8.36 -26.96 -16.72
CA THR A 175 7.86 -26.21 -17.88
C THR A 175 8.04 -24.71 -17.70
N ALA A 176 8.06 -23.95 -18.79
CA ALA A 176 7.91 -22.50 -18.72
C ALA A 176 6.53 -22.14 -18.12
N VAL A 177 6.41 -20.97 -17.50
CA VAL A 177 5.14 -20.43 -17.00
C VAL A 177 4.94 -19.04 -17.56
N ASP A 178 3.73 -18.77 -18.05
CA ASP A 178 3.32 -17.42 -18.42
C ASP A 178 2.74 -16.74 -17.17
N VAL A 179 3.21 -15.53 -16.90
CA VAL A 179 2.83 -14.73 -15.74
C VAL A 179 1.98 -13.57 -16.25
N GLU A 180 0.67 -13.69 -16.18
CA GLU A 180 -0.27 -12.64 -16.61
C GLU A 180 -0.69 -11.75 -15.43
N ARG A 181 -0.79 -12.35 -14.23
CA ARG A 181 -1.19 -11.69 -12.99
C ARG A 181 -0.34 -12.17 -11.83
N LEU A 182 -0.09 -11.29 -10.87
CA LEU A 182 0.66 -11.54 -9.63
C LEU A 182 -0.17 -11.08 -8.44
N ARG A 183 -0.44 -11.96 -7.48
CA ARG A 183 -1.13 -11.62 -6.22
C ARG A 183 -0.11 -11.33 -5.12
N LEU A 184 -0.12 -10.09 -4.63
CA LEU A 184 0.73 -9.65 -3.52
C LEU A 184 -0.08 -9.66 -2.22
N PRO A 185 0.38 -10.37 -1.18
CA PRO A 185 -0.24 -10.43 0.14
C PRO A 185 0.09 -9.16 0.97
N VAL A 186 -0.17 -7.99 0.41
CA VAL A 186 0.22 -6.69 1.00
C VAL A 186 -0.19 -6.50 2.47
N PRO A 187 -1.37 -6.96 2.94
CA PRO A 187 -1.73 -6.87 4.36
C PRO A 187 -0.73 -7.55 5.32
N ARG A 188 0.09 -8.48 4.83
CA ARG A 188 1.07 -9.24 5.62
C ARG A 188 2.50 -8.68 5.56
N LEU A 189 2.72 -7.58 4.85
CA LEU A 189 4.04 -6.99 4.68
C LEU A 189 4.25 -5.81 5.64
N ARG A 190 5.49 -5.59 6.05
CA ARG A 190 5.89 -4.34 6.69
C ARG A 190 6.04 -3.24 5.63
N LEU A 191 5.80 -2.01 6.07
CA LEU A 191 6.01 -0.80 5.29
C LEU A 191 7.19 -0.03 5.87
N GLY A 192 8.04 0.49 4.98
CA GLY A 192 9.12 1.37 5.32
C GLY A 192 9.30 2.52 4.33
N LEU A 193 10.26 3.38 4.64
CA LEU A 193 10.70 4.51 3.83
C LEU A 193 12.18 4.31 3.51
N ASP A 194 12.49 4.19 2.23
CA ASP A 194 13.84 4.36 1.75
C ASP A 194 14.13 5.86 1.62
N GLU A 195 14.83 6.44 2.60
CA GLU A 195 15.13 7.87 2.63
C GLU A 195 16.00 8.31 1.45
N ALA A 196 16.88 7.44 0.94
CA ALA A 196 17.78 7.77 -0.15
C ALA A 196 17.03 8.01 -1.47
N SER A 197 15.98 7.23 -1.72
CA SER A 197 15.12 7.40 -2.91
C SER A 197 13.83 8.18 -2.64
N GLY A 198 13.49 8.41 -1.37
CA GLY A 198 12.20 8.98 -0.94
C GLY A 198 11.01 8.06 -1.20
N ARG A 199 11.24 6.77 -1.47
CA ARG A 199 10.18 5.80 -1.80
C ARG A 199 9.66 5.11 -0.56
N LEU A 200 8.35 4.97 -0.52
CA LEU A 200 7.71 4.01 0.37
C LEU A 200 7.94 2.61 -0.22
N VAL A 201 8.42 1.69 0.61
CA VAL A 201 8.84 0.35 0.23
C VAL A 201 8.25 -0.67 1.17
N THR A 202 7.99 -1.88 0.70
CA THR A 202 7.63 -2.99 1.57
C THR A 202 8.78 -3.98 1.70
N GLU A 203 8.61 -4.93 2.60
CA GLU A 203 9.32 -6.21 2.54
C GLU A 203 9.23 -6.79 1.12
N ALA A 204 10.34 -7.39 0.67
CA ALA A 204 10.38 -8.01 -0.65
C ALA A 204 9.72 -9.38 -0.62
N LEU A 205 9.27 -9.85 -1.79
CA LEU A 205 8.68 -11.16 -1.98
C LEU A 205 9.57 -12.01 -2.86
N GLU A 206 9.69 -13.29 -2.51
CA GLU A 206 10.21 -14.32 -3.40
C GLU A 206 9.13 -15.37 -3.61
N MET A 207 8.74 -15.56 -4.87
CA MET A 207 7.77 -16.53 -5.31
C MET A 207 8.50 -17.59 -6.11
N GLU A 208 8.45 -18.83 -5.66
CA GLU A 208 9.17 -19.95 -6.26
C GLU A 208 8.17 -21.04 -6.67
N ARG A 209 8.10 -21.33 -7.97
CA ARG A 209 7.38 -22.49 -8.50
C ARG A 209 8.24 -23.75 -8.33
N GLY A 210 7.70 -24.76 -7.65
CA GLY A 210 8.29 -26.10 -7.58
C GLY A 210 7.86 -27.02 -8.73
N GLU A 211 8.17 -28.31 -8.63
CA GLU A 211 7.82 -29.31 -9.65
C GLU A 211 6.33 -29.64 -9.72
N ASP A 212 5.60 -29.54 -8.60
CA ASP A 212 4.23 -30.07 -8.43
C ASP A 212 3.12 -29.03 -8.61
N GLU A 213 3.28 -28.04 -9.50
CA GLU A 213 2.32 -26.93 -9.67
C GLU A 213 1.95 -26.18 -8.37
N GLU A 214 2.87 -26.18 -7.43
CA GLU A 214 2.80 -25.37 -6.23
C GLU A 214 3.81 -24.23 -6.30
N ALA A 215 3.46 -23.11 -5.68
CA ALA A 215 4.37 -22.02 -5.44
C ALA A 215 4.54 -21.75 -3.95
N THR A 216 5.80 -21.53 -3.56
CA THR A 216 6.17 -21.05 -2.23
C THR A 216 6.34 -19.54 -2.30
N VAL A 217 5.71 -18.82 -1.38
CA VAL A 217 5.97 -17.39 -1.15
C VAL A 217 6.83 -17.26 0.07
N ARG A 218 7.89 -16.46 -0.02
CA ARG A 218 8.72 -16.06 1.10
C ARG A 218 8.73 -14.54 1.20
N VAL A 219 8.50 -14.05 2.41
CA VAL A 219 8.71 -12.65 2.76
C VAL A 219 10.18 -12.49 3.09
N ARG A 220 10.79 -11.46 2.51
CA ARG A 220 12.18 -11.08 2.71
C ARG A 220 12.20 -9.74 3.44
N GLU A 221 13.37 -9.38 3.94
CA GLU A 221 13.54 -8.13 4.67
C GLU A 221 13.19 -6.91 3.82
N LEU A 222 12.92 -5.79 4.50
CA LEU A 222 12.87 -4.48 3.87
C LEU A 222 14.20 -4.18 3.16
N PRO A 223 14.21 -3.33 2.12
CA PRO A 223 15.44 -2.84 1.51
C PRO A 223 16.41 -2.31 2.57
N ALA A 224 17.69 -2.61 2.40
CA ALA A 224 18.72 -2.19 3.35
C ALA A 224 18.70 -0.66 3.51
N GLY A 225 18.69 -0.20 4.76
CA GLY A 225 18.62 1.23 5.10
C GLY A 225 17.21 1.82 5.12
N ALA A 226 16.16 1.07 4.78
CA ALA A 226 14.79 1.56 4.90
C ALA A 226 14.35 1.66 6.38
N GLU A 227 13.83 2.82 6.76
CA GLU A 227 13.20 3.04 8.07
C GLU A 227 11.83 2.35 8.09
N VAL A 228 11.52 1.62 9.16
CA VAL A 228 10.20 1.00 9.32
C VAL A 228 9.18 2.08 9.68
N LEU A 229 8.09 2.17 8.91
CA LEU A 229 6.99 3.11 9.16
C LEU A 229 5.74 2.45 9.73
N ALA A 230 5.42 1.22 9.31
CA ALA A 230 4.24 0.52 9.81
C ALA A 230 4.43 -1.00 9.86
N ALA A 231 3.80 -1.61 10.86
CA ALA A 231 3.65 -3.05 10.97
C ALA A 231 2.63 -3.59 9.95
N PRO A 232 2.64 -4.91 9.69
CA PRO A 232 1.62 -5.56 8.87
C PRO A 232 0.23 -5.44 9.51
N ARG A 233 -0.83 -5.50 8.69
CA ARG A 233 -2.22 -5.56 9.16
C ARG A 233 -2.60 -6.94 9.67
N GLU A 234 -2.12 -7.96 8.97
CA GLU A 234 -2.33 -9.37 9.31
C GLU A 234 -1.07 -9.95 9.93
N VAL A 235 -1.23 -11.08 10.63
CA VAL A 235 -0.08 -11.81 11.22
C VAL A 235 0.96 -12.08 10.14
N ALA A 236 2.18 -11.58 10.38
CA ALA A 236 3.33 -11.83 9.53
C ALA A 236 3.59 -13.34 9.45
N ARG A 237 3.85 -13.83 8.24
CA ARG A 237 4.34 -15.18 7.99
C ARG A 237 5.53 -15.07 7.07
N ASP A 238 6.64 -15.71 7.41
CA ASP A 238 7.86 -15.58 6.61
C ASP A 238 7.83 -16.44 5.35
N SER A 239 7.05 -17.53 5.37
CA SER A 239 6.93 -18.45 4.24
C SER A 239 5.64 -19.25 4.28
N TRP A 240 5.05 -19.52 3.13
CA TRP A 240 3.92 -20.44 2.99
C TRP A 240 3.77 -20.97 1.55
N ARG A 241 3.02 -22.06 1.37
CA ARG A 241 2.76 -22.70 0.07
C ARG A 241 1.33 -22.41 -0.40
N HIS A 242 1.16 -22.30 -1.71
CA HIS A 242 -0.14 -22.23 -2.37
C HIS A 242 -0.11 -23.02 -3.69
N LYS A 243 -1.29 -23.35 -4.22
CA LYS A 243 -1.43 -23.72 -5.64
C LYS A 243 -0.90 -22.59 -6.53
N LEU A 244 -0.23 -22.93 -7.62
CA LEU A 244 0.38 -21.96 -8.54
C LEU A 244 -0.60 -20.86 -8.96
N GLY A 245 -1.78 -21.26 -9.45
CA GLY A 245 -2.84 -20.36 -9.92
C GLY A 245 -3.43 -19.44 -8.84
N ALA A 246 -3.11 -19.66 -7.56
CA ALA A 246 -3.48 -18.75 -6.49
C ALA A 246 -2.50 -17.58 -6.35
N LEU A 247 -1.27 -17.67 -6.88
CA LEU A 247 -0.24 -16.64 -6.73
C LEU A 247 0.09 -15.91 -8.02
N TRP A 248 0.11 -16.66 -9.11
CA TRP A 248 0.27 -16.15 -10.45
C TRP A 248 -0.55 -16.98 -11.42
N ALA A 249 -1.27 -16.31 -12.30
CA ALA A 249 -2.17 -16.91 -13.29
C ALA A 249 -2.05 -16.14 -14.59
#